data_AF-A0A8D0EQC9-F1
#
_entry.id   AF-A0A8D0EQC9-F1
#
_cell.length_a   1.000
_cell.length_b   1.000
_cell.length_c   1.000
_cell.angle_alpha   90.00
_cell.angle_beta   90.00
_cell.angle_gamma   90.00
#
_symmetry.space_group_name_H-M   'P 1'
#
loop_
_entity.id
_entity.type
_entity.pdbx_description
1 polymer ?
#
loop_
_entity_poly.entity_id
_entity_poly.type
_entity_poly.pdbx_seq_one_letter_code
_entity_poly.pdbx_strand_id
1 'polypeptide(L)'
;TIKKSQQNGKIPRFRRVRGGGELYTSDTVMQNPQFVKATTLRHEEPHQDKIYYFFREDNPDKSPEAPRNISRVAQLCKEDKGGTSSLSASKWTTFLKASLICVDPVTKGNFNWLQDVFFVPASDWRHSKVYGLFTNTWGSSAVCVYSFGDIDNVFRTSKLKGYNGPNPEIKPGQCVSSGQHTPSETFKIADSHPEVEDRVEPLSPTKSPLFHNKHRYQKIGVHEVSAGDGRRYNVLYLATDKGSIHKIVELPDGVQNIMELQVFPKKDPIQSMILDHKRAMLYVGSTNKVVEIPMDMCRVYRNNCHSCLLARDPYCGWFNSTCQSVYLNRYVAATPHQTCNITVVPFSRYYLNCPIESHYATYNWYHNNSLIKTCNTTHPQQDCFHFIQNVSHVHYGHYVCISEEDGFKQALVKERLVNQLRFMSQKGQATVTFGSWLQLLLMVVLVELFH
;
A
#
# COMPACT_ATOMS: atom_id res chain seq x y z
N THR A 1 -3.39 -22.76 -15.39
CA THR A 1 -2.37 -22.07 -16.24
C THR A 1 -3.07 -21.50 -17.44
N ILE A 2 -2.89 -20.21 -17.75
CA ILE A 2 -3.45 -19.61 -18.97
C ILE A 2 -2.51 -20.00 -20.12
N LYS A 3 -2.63 -21.22 -20.67
CA LYS A 3 -1.87 -21.62 -21.87
C LYS A 3 -2.50 -20.93 -23.08
N LYS A 4 -1.73 -20.06 -23.73
CA LYS A 4 -2.13 -19.31 -24.92
C LYS A 4 -1.84 -20.03 -26.24
N SER A 5 -1.39 -21.29 -26.22
CA SER A 5 -1.08 -22.01 -27.46
C SER A 5 -1.36 -23.50 -27.32
N GLN A 6 -2.60 -23.88 -27.62
CA GLN A 6 -2.93 -25.10 -28.34
C GLN A 6 -4.33 -24.86 -28.89
N GLN A 7 -4.43 -24.91 -30.22
CA GLN A 7 -5.57 -24.56 -31.08
C GLN A 7 -6.94 -24.79 -30.41
N ASN A 8 -7.84 -23.79 -30.38
CA ASN A 8 -9.31 -23.95 -30.40
C ASN A 8 -10.08 -22.62 -30.13
N GLY A 9 -10.66 -22.02 -31.17
CA GLY A 9 -11.75 -21.03 -31.12
C GLY A 9 -11.41 -19.60 -30.65
N LYS A 10 -12.24 -18.61 -31.06
CA LYS A 10 -12.17 -17.20 -30.61
C LYS A 10 -12.53 -17.00 -29.11
N ILE A 11 -12.83 -18.06 -28.36
CA ILE A 11 -13.43 -18.00 -27.02
C ILE A 11 -12.37 -18.31 -25.95
N PRO A 12 -11.95 -17.32 -25.14
CA PRO A 12 -11.05 -17.57 -24.01
C PRO A 12 -11.73 -18.41 -22.92
N ARG A 13 -10.99 -19.34 -22.30
CA ARG A 13 -11.52 -20.26 -21.28
C ARG A 13 -10.60 -20.39 -20.07
N PHE A 14 -11.18 -20.63 -18.90
CA PHE A 14 -10.43 -21.05 -17.72
C PHE A 14 -10.39 -22.59 -17.65
N ARG A 15 -9.20 -23.18 -17.58
CA ARG A 15 -9.00 -24.63 -17.68
C ARG A 15 -8.18 -25.21 -16.53
N ARG A 16 -8.59 -26.40 -16.05
CA ARG A 16 -7.71 -27.32 -15.32
C ARG A 16 -6.93 -28.13 -16.35
N VAL A 17 -5.65 -27.85 -16.49
CA VAL A 17 -4.76 -28.48 -17.50
C VAL A 17 -3.97 -29.67 -16.95
N ARG A 18 -4.01 -29.89 -15.64
CA ARG A 18 -3.32 -30.99 -14.95
C ARG A 18 -4.05 -31.27 -13.64
N GLY A 19 -4.20 -32.55 -13.26
CA GLY A 19 -4.91 -32.98 -12.05
C GLY A 19 -5.91 -34.11 -12.34
N GLY A 20 -7.00 -34.18 -11.56
CA GLY A 20 -8.06 -35.19 -11.65
C GLY A 20 -8.98 -35.08 -12.89
N GLY A 21 -8.41 -34.80 -14.06
CA GLY A 21 -9.12 -34.62 -15.33
C GLY A 21 -9.09 -33.20 -15.86
N GLU A 22 -9.13 -33.03 -17.18
CA GLU A 22 -9.24 -31.71 -17.81
C GLU A 22 -10.66 -31.17 -17.71
N LEU A 23 -10.80 -29.94 -17.21
CA LEU A 23 -12.06 -29.21 -17.19
C LEU A 23 -11.89 -27.85 -17.85
N TYR A 24 -12.93 -27.39 -18.54
CA TYR A 24 -12.97 -26.07 -19.17
C TYR A 24 -14.30 -25.37 -18.92
N THR A 25 -14.28 -24.03 -18.90
CA THR A 25 -15.50 -23.23 -18.82
C THR A 25 -16.30 -23.34 -20.11
N SER A 26 -17.62 -23.44 -20.02
CA SER A 26 -18.52 -23.43 -21.18
C SER A 26 -18.47 -22.10 -21.95
N ASP A 27 -19.15 -22.04 -23.09
CA ASP A 27 -19.13 -20.90 -24.01
C ASP A 27 -20.04 -19.76 -23.51
N THR A 28 -21.01 -20.08 -22.64
CA THR A 28 -22.06 -19.17 -22.17
C THR A 28 -21.63 -18.34 -20.96
N VAL A 29 -20.66 -18.82 -20.18
CA VAL A 29 -20.38 -18.27 -18.85
C VAL A 29 -19.64 -16.93 -18.85
N MET A 30 -18.91 -16.58 -19.91
CA MET A 30 -18.10 -15.36 -20.00
C MET A 30 -18.20 -14.70 -21.37
N GLN A 31 -18.16 -13.36 -21.40
CA GLN A 31 -18.26 -12.57 -22.64
C GLN A 31 -16.95 -11.82 -22.92
N ASN A 32 -16.11 -12.31 -23.83
CA ASN A 32 -14.79 -11.72 -24.15
C ASN A 32 -13.91 -11.43 -22.91
N PRO A 33 -13.66 -12.43 -22.04
CA PRO A 33 -13.02 -12.19 -20.75
C PRO A 33 -11.53 -11.83 -20.89
N GLN A 34 -11.08 -10.91 -20.04
CA GLN A 34 -9.69 -10.53 -19.82
C GLN A 34 -9.29 -10.88 -18.38
N PHE A 35 -8.57 -11.98 -18.21
CA PHE A 35 -8.16 -12.49 -16.90
C PHE A 35 -7.12 -11.59 -16.22
N VAL A 36 -7.27 -11.39 -14.91
CA VAL A 36 -6.41 -10.53 -14.10
C VAL A 36 -5.59 -11.37 -13.11
N LYS A 37 -6.26 -12.14 -12.24
CA LYS A 37 -5.60 -12.92 -11.18
C LYS A 37 -6.44 -14.15 -10.84
N ALA A 38 -5.82 -15.18 -10.30
CA ALA A 38 -6.50 -16.34 -9.74
C ALA A 38 -5.81 -16.78 -8.44
N THR A 39 -6.56 -17.36 -7.52
CA THR A 39 -6.04 -17.97 -6.30
C THR A 39 -6.90 -19.16 -5.88
N THR A 40 -6.32 -20.01 -5.05
CA THR A 40 -7.04 -21.09 -4.38
C THR A 40 -7.23 -20.70 -2.92
N LEU A 41 -8.45 -20.88 -2.40
CA LEU A 41 -8.76 -20.65 -1.00
C LEU A 41 -9.14 -21.97 -0.35
N ARG A 42 -8.51 -22.28 0.78
CA ARG A 42 -8.84 -23.45 1.58
C ARG A 42 -9.98 -23.12 2.53
N HIS A 43 -10.97 -23.99 2.58
CA HIS A 43 -12.10 -23.91 3.51
C HIS A 43 -11.89 -24.88 4.68
N GLU A 44 -12.82 -24.89 5.63
CA GLU A 44 -12.78 -25.78 6.79
C GLU A 44 -12.74 -27.25 6.37
N GLU A 45 -13.54 -27.61 5.37
CA GLU A 45 -13.58 -28.95 4.78
C GLU A 45 -12.85 -28.98 3.43
N PRO A 46 -11.95 -29.95 3.16
CA PRO A 46 -11.14 -29.96 1.93
C PRO A 46 -11.94 -29.97 0.63
N HIS A 47 -13.09 -30.65 0.61
CA HIS A 47 -13.98 -30.72 -0.56
C HIS A 47 -14.67 -29.37 -0.86
N GLN A 48 -14.66 -28.43 0.09
CA GLN A 48 -15.15 -27.07 -0.07
C GLN A 48 -14.07 -26.10 -0.55
N ASP A 49 -12.83 -26.54 -0.76
CA ASP A 49 -11.78 -25.70 -1.35
C ASP A 49 -12.27 -25.06 -2.66
N LYS A 50 -12.07 -23.75 -2.78
CA LYS A 50 -12.50 -22.98 -3.95
C LYS A 50 -11.32 -22.42 -4.74
N ILE A 51 -11.54 -22.25 -6.03
CA ILE A 51 -10.70 -21.46 -6.92
C ILE A 51 -11.46 -20.17 -7.20
N TYR A 52 -10.87 -19.04 -6.85
CA TYR A 52 -11.39 -17.73 -7.22
C TYR A 52 -10.53 -17.14 -8.33
N TYR A 53 -11.18 -16.54 -9.32
CA TYR A 53 -10.46 -15.77 -10.33
C TYR A 53 -11.19 -14.49 -10.71
N PHE A 54 -10.39 -13.48 -10.99
CA PHE A 54 -10.80 -12.12 -11.21
C PHE A 54 -10.50 -11.75 -12.65
N PHE A 55 -11.47 -11.11 -13.31
CA PHE A 55 -11.39 -10.80 -14.72
C PHE A 55 -12.30 -9.62 -15.07
N ARG A 56 -12.13 -9.11 -16.27
CA ARG A 56 -13.04 -8.16 -16.90
C ARG A 56 -13.76 -8.84 -18.05
N GLU A 57 -14.97 -8.42 -18.34
CA GLU A 57 -15.72 -8.88 -19.52
C GLU A 57 -16.57 -7.75 -20.09
N ASP A 58 -17.15 -7.99 -21.27
CA ASP A 58 -18.13 -7.07 -21.84
C ASP A 58 -19.38 -7.03 -20.96
N ASN A 59 -19.93 -5.84 -20.76
CA ASN A 59 -21.14 -5.69 -19.96
C ASN A 59 -22.33 -6.29 -20.72
N PRO A 60 -23.11 -7.20 -20.12
CA PRO A 60 -24.34 -7.70 -20.73
C PRO A 60 -25.40 -6.61 -20.88
N ASP A 61 -25.39 -5.59 -20.02
CA ASP A 61 -26.26 -4.42 -20.15
C ASP A 61 -25.81 -3.55 -21.33
N LYS A 62 -26.71 -3.35 -22.29
CA LYS A 62 -26.49 -2.58 -23.52
C LYS A 62 -27.14 -1.20 -23.50
N SER A 63 -27.66 -0.78 -22.35
CA SER A 63 -28.22 0.56 -22.17
C SER A 63 -27.15 1.62 -22.46
N PRO A 64 -27.50 2.77 -23.06
CA PRO A 64 -26.52 3.81 -23.44
C PRO A 64 -25.67 4.32 -22.27
N GLU A 65 -26.21 4.32 -21.05
CA GLU A 65 -25.56 4.79 -19.83
C GLU A 65 -24.71 3.71 -19.17
N ALA A 66 -24.84 2.45 -19.59
CA ALA A 66 -24.12 1.34 -19.00
C ALA A 66 -22.63 1.38 -19.42
N PRO A 67 -21.69 1.16 -18.48
CA PRO A 67 -20.29 1.05 -18.85
C PRO A 67 -20.10 -0.13 -19.79
N ARG A 68 -19.26 0.03 -20.83
CA ARG A 68 -19.02 -1.02 -21.84
C ARG A 68 -18.55 -2.35 -21.26
N ASN A 69 -17.85 -2.30 -20.13
CA ASN A 69 -17.23 -3.46 -19.51
C ASN A 69 -17.37 -3.42 -18.00
N ILE A 70 -17.31 -4.60 -17.41
CA ILE A 70 -17.52 -4.83 -15.99
C ILE A 70 -16.41 -5.70 -15.41
N SER A 71 -16.13 -5.49 -14.13
CA SER A 71 -15.20 -6.31 -13.35
C SER A 71 -15.94 -7.42 -12.62
N ARG A 72 -15.36 -8.61 -12.62
CA ARG A 72 -15.96 -9.83 -12.08
C ARG A 72 -15.02 -10.55 -11.14
N VAL A 73 -15.62 -11.23 -10.18
CA VAL A 73 -15.03 -12.38 -9.50
C VAL A 73 -15.85 -13.62 -9.87
N ALA A 74 -15.17 -14.72 -10.13
CA ALA A 74 -15.80 -16.03 -10.31
C ALA A 74 -15.27 -17.02 -9.28
N GLN A 75 -16.10 -18.03 -8.99
CA GLN A 75 -15.75 -19.17 -8.16
C GLN A 75 -15.87 -20.48 -8.93
N LEU A 76 -15.08 -21.47 -8.51
CA LEU A 76 -15.14 -22.86 -8.90
C LEU A 76 -14.82 -23.72 -7.68
N CYS A 77 -15.38 -24.92 -7.58
CA CYS A 77 -14.93 -25.91 -6.61
C CYS A 77 -13.66 -26.59 -7.12
N LYS A 78 -12.63 -26.67 -6.28
CA LYS A 78 -11.32 -27.22 -6.67
C LYS A 78 -11.41 -28.70 -7.06
N GLU A 79 -12.25 -29.46 -6.37
CA GLU A 79 -12.47 -30.91 -6.59
C GLU A 79 -13.57 -31.22 -7.61
N ASP A 80 -14.05 -30.23 -8.37
CA ASP A 80 -15.05 -30.46 -9.43
C ASP A 80 -14.59 -31.57 -10.40
N LYS A 81 -15.52 -32.49 -10.70
CA LYS A 81 -15.29 -33.67 -11.55
C LYS A 81 -15.95 -33.57 -12.93
N GLY A 82 -16.58 -32.45 -13.23
CA GLY A 82 -17.43 -32.28 -14.39
C GLY A 82 -18.79 -32.96 -14.23
N GLY A 83 -19.63 -32.80 -15.26
CA GLY A 83 -20.99 -33.32 -15.25
C GLY A 83 -21.07 -34.81 -15.55
N THR A 84 -22.24 -35.39 -15.32
CA THR A 84 -22.47 -36.83 -15.53
C THR A 84 -22.78 -37.22 -16.99
N SER A 85 -23.08 -36.25 -17.85
CA SER A 85 -23.38 -36.50 -19.28
C SER A 85 -22.11 -36.41 -20.13
N SER A 86 -22.09 -37.07 -21.28
CA SER A 86 -20.97 -37.01 -22.24
C SER A 86 -20.63 -35.57 -22.68
N LEU A 87 -21.62 -34.68 -22.77
CA LEU A 87 -21.45 -33.28 -23.16
C LEU A 87 -20.99 -32.35 -22.02
N SER A 88 -21.08 -32.80 -20.77
CA SER A 88 -20.70 -32.02 -19.57
C SER A 88 -19.54 -32.60 -18.78
N ALA A 89 -19.09 -33.82 -19.10
CA ALA A 89 -18.01 -34.52 -18.41
C ALA A 89 -16.69 -33.71 -18.31
N SER A 90 -16.41 -32.86 -19.30
CA SER A 90 -15.21 -32.01 -19.33
C SER A 90 -15.49 -30.52 -19.05
N LYS A 91 -16.69 -30.17 -18.60
CA LYS A 91 -17.05 -28.79 -18.26
C LYS A 91 -16.98 -28.57 -16.76
N TRP A 92 -16.53 -27.41 -16.32
CA TRP A 92 -16.76 -27.00 -14.92
C TRP A 92 -18.26 -26.94 -14.64
N THR A 93 -18.73 -27.61 -13.59
CA THR A 93 -20.15 -27.63 -13.20
C THR A 93 -20.48 -26.69 -12.05
N THR A 94 -19.44 -26.12 -11.41
CA THR A 94 -19.54 -25.28 -10.21
C THR A 94 -19.23 -23.81 -10.46
N PHE A 95 -19.18 -23.39 -11.73
CA PHE A 95 -18.91 -21.99 -12.09
C PHE A 95 -20.07 -21.09 -11.69
N LEU A 96 -19.73 -20.00 -10.99
CA LEU A 96 -20.58 -18.81 -10.85
C LEU A 96 -19.71 -17.55 -10.95
N LYS A 97 -20.30 -16.44 -11.36
CA LYS A 97 -19.68 -15.10 -11.36
C LYS A 97 -20.55 -14.05 -10.68
N ALA A 98 -19.90 -13.06 -10.08
CA ALA A 98 -20.52 -11.91 -9.47
C ALA A 98 -19.89 -10.60 -9.98
N SER A 99 -20.67 -9.52 -10.01
CA SER A 99 -20.15 -8.18 -10.27
C SER A 99 -19.29 -7.70 -9.10
N LEU A 100 -18.08 -7.21 -9.37
CA LEU A 100 -17.20 -6.62 -8.37
C LEU A 100 -17.27 -5.08 -8.46
N ILE A 101 -17.67 -4.41 -7.39
CA ILE A 101 -18.00 -2.98 -7.39
C ILE A 101 -16.99 -2.17 -6.61
N CYS A 102 -16.54 -1.07 -7.22
CA CYS A 102 -15.69 -0.08 -6.59
C CYS A 102 -16.25 1.32 -6.93
N VAL A 103 -17.19 1.78 -6.11
CA VAL A 103 -17.88 3.06 -6.29
C VAL A 103 -17.76 3.86 -5.02
N ASP A 104 -17.39 5.12 -5.14
CA ASP A 104 -17.45 6.07 -4.03
C ASP A 104 -18.92 6.51 -3.83
N PRO A 105 -19.54 6.20 -2.68
CA PRO A 105 -20.94 6.52 -2.44
C PRO A 105 -21.21 8.03 -2.34
N VAL A 106 -20.20 8.84 -1.99
CA VAL A 106 -20.29 10.29 -1.81
C VAL A 106 -20.11 11.00 -3.15
N THR A 107 -18.98 10.79 -3.82
CA THR A 107 -18.69 11.48 -5.09
C THR A 107 -19.36 10.83 -6.30
N LYS A 108 -19.97 9.65 -6.11
CA LYS A 108 -20.45 8.78 -7.20
C LYS A 108 -19.36 8.38 -8.19
N GLY A 109 -18.09 8.51 -7.80
CA GLY A 109 -16.94 8.08 -8.59
C GLY A 109 -16.98 6.56 -8.82
N ASN A 110 -17.21 6.13 -10.05
CA ASN A 110 -17.32 4.71 -10.41
C ASN A 110 -16.03 4.22 -11.09
N PHE A 111 -15.41 3.19 -10.51
CA PHE A 111 -14.19 2.55 -11.01
C PHE A 111 -14.50 1.12 -11.42
N ASN A 112 -14.93 0.95 -12.67
CA ASN A 112 -15.47 -0.31 -13.17
C ASN A 112 -14.43 -1.22 -13.84
N TRP A 113 -13.19 -0.77 -14.02
CA TRP A 113 -12.17 -1.47 -14.82
C TRP A 113 -10.99 -1.99 -13.96
N LEU A 114 -11.11 -3.23 -13.46
CA LEU A 114 -10.11 -3.89 -12.62
C LEU A 114 -8.77 -4.08 -13.34
N GLN A 115 -7.67 -3.59 -12.79
CA GLN A 115 -6.31 -3.69 -13.34
C GLN A 115 -5.52 -4.87 -12.78
N ASP A 116 -5.52 -5.01 -11.45
CA ASP A 116 -4.73 -6.01 -10.73
C ASP A 116 -5.39 -6.33 -9.38
N VAL A 117 -5.03 -7.48 -8.81
CA VAL A 117 -5.55 -7.97 -7.54
C VAL A 117 -4.40 -8.48 -6.69
N PHE A 118 -4.44 -8.15 -5.40
CA PHE A 118 -3.54 -8.68 -4.38
C PHE A 118 -4.32 -9.36 -3.25
N PHE A 119 -3.80 -10.48 -2.76
CA PHE A 119 -4.44 -11.27 -1.70
C PHE A 119 -3.65 -11.13 -0.40
N VAL A 120 -4.31 -10.78 0.69
CA VAL A 120 -3.72 -10.74 2.03
C VAL A 120 -4.39 -11.84 2.86
N PRO A 121 -3.68 -12.95 3.16
CA PRO A 121 -4.25 -14.05 3.92
C PRO A 121 -4.42 -13.66 5.39
N ALA A 122 -5.46 -14.21 6.01
CA ALA A 122 -5.69 -14.19 7.44
C ALA A 122 -5.77 -15.63 7.99
N SER A 123 -5.67 -15.80 9.31
CA SER A 123 -5.79 -17.12 9.95
C SER A 123 -7.14 -17.78 9.67
N ASP A 124 -8.20 -16.98 9.70
CA ASP A 124 -9.52 -17.35 9.21
C ASP A 124 -9.66 -16.89 7.75
N TRP A 125 -9.98 -17.82 6.86
CA TRP A 125 -10.14 -17.54 5.43
C TRP A 125 -11.22 -16.48 5.18
N ARG A 126 -12.25 -16.40 6.03
CA ARG A 126 -13.36 -15.43 5.90
C ARG A 126 -12.85 -13.99 6.01
N HIS A 127 -11.82 -13.78 6.82
CA HIS A 127 -11.17 -12.49 7.04
C HIS A 127 -10.01 -12.23 6.06
N SER A 128 -9.67 -13.17 5.19
CA SER A 128 -8.65 -12.95 4.16
C SER A 128 -9.14 -11.87 3.18
N LYS A 129 -8.28 -10.91 2.88
CA LYS A 129 -8.64 -9.71 2.11
C LYS A 129 -8.22 -9.82 0.65
N VAL A 130 -9.03 -9.21 -0.21
CA VAL A 130 -8.76 -9.00 -1.63
C VAL A 130 -8.66 -7.50 -1.87
N TYR A 131 -7.47 -7.02 -2.24
CA TYR A 131 -7.25 -5.64 -2.67
C TYR A 131 -7.37 -5.59 -4.20
N GLY A 132 -8.46 -5.00 -4.69
CA GLY A 132 -8.70 -4.77 -6.11
C GLY A 132 -8.27 -3.37 -6.51
N LEU A 133 -7.40 -3.27 -7.52
CA LEU A 133 -7.03 -2.00 -8.14
C LEU A 133 -7.89 -1.77 -9.38
N PHE A 134 -8.60 -0.65 -9.44
CA PHE A 134 -9.52 -0.31 -10.52
C PHE A 134 -9.13 1.01 -11.18
N THR A 135 -9.53 1.17 -12.43
CA THR A 135 -9.44 2.42 -13.19
C THR A 135 -10.83 2.80 -13.69
N ASN A 136 -11.07 4.09 -13.89
CA ASN A 136 -12.28 4.59 -14.54
C ASN A 136 -12.00 5.10 -15.96
N THR A 137 -13.04 5.58 -16.65
CA THR A 137 -12.95 6.07 -18.04
C THR A 137 -12.05 7.29 -18.20
N TRP A 138 -11.85 8.08 -17.14
CA TRP A 138 -10.98 9.27 -17.14
C TRP A 138 -9.52 8.96 -16.79
N GLY A 139 -9.17 7.69 -16.56
CA GLY A 139 -7.81 7.27 -16.21
C GLY A 139 -7.45 7.43 -14.73
N SER A 140 -8.38 7.88 -13.89
CA SER A 140 -8.23 7.88 -12.44
C SER A 140 -8.34 6.45 -11.90
N SER A 141 -7.66 6.18 -10.80
CA SER A 141 -7.63 4.85 -10.19
C SER A 141 -8.15 4.85 -8.76
N ALA A 142 -8.63 3.69 -8.33
CA ALA A 142 -9.07 3.45 -6.97
C ALA A 142 -8.66 2.05 -6.50
N VAL A 143 -8.45 1.91 -5.19
CA VAL A 143 -8.25 0.62 -4.53
C VAL A 143 -9.48 0.35 -3.67
N CYS A 144 -10.15 -0.77 -3.92
CA CYS A 144 -11.21 -1.28 -3.06
C CYS A 144 -10.77 -2.57 -2.39
N VAL A 145 -11.23 -2.77 -1.15
CA VAL A 145 -10.89 -3.96 -0.35
C VAL A 145 -12.16 -4.76 -0.13
N TYR A 146 -12.06 -6.08 -0.30
CA TYR A 146 -13.14 -7.05 -0.09
C TYR A 146 -12.66 -8.15 0.86
N SER A 147 -13.57 -8.86 1.51
CA SER A 147 -13.25 -10.11 2.21
C SER A 147 -13.66 -11.32 1.39
N PHE A 148 -12.94 -12.44 1.53
CA PHE A 148 -13.41 -13.71 0.98
C PHE A 148 -14.69 -14.21 1.64
N GLY A 149 -14.95 -13.85 2.91
CA GLY A 149 -16.21 -14.13 3.58
C GLY A 149 -17.42 -13.49 2.89
N ASP A 150 -17.33 -12.20 2.53
CA ASP A 150 -18.39 -11.49 1.82
C ASP A 150 -18.59 -12.04 0.40
N ILE A 151 -17.48 -12.32 -0.31
CA ILE A 151 -17.52 -12.94 -1.64
C ILE A 151 -18.21 -14.30 -1.59
N ASP A 152 -17.82 -15.16 -0.65
CA ASP A 152 -18.43 -16.48 -0.47
C ASP A 152 -19.91 -16.36 -0.11
N ASN A 153 -20.26 -15.44 0.78
CA ASN A 153 -21.65 -15.22 1.18
C ASN A 153 -22.51 -14.83 -0.03
N VAL A 154 -22.05 -13.91 -0.89
CA VAL A 154 -22.74 -13.54 -2.13
C VAL A 154 -23.00 -14.77 -3.00
N PHE A 155 -22.01 -15.63 -3.25
CA PHE A 155 -22.23 -16.84 -4.04
C PHE A 155 -23.17 -17.84 -3.37
N ARG A 156 -23.12 -17.96 -2.05
CA ARG A 156 -23.91 -18.93 -1.30
C ARG A 156 -25.36 -18.49 -1.11
N THR A 157 -25.66 -17.21 -0.98
CA THR A 157 -27.00 -16.72 -0.60
C THR A 157 -27.76 -16.09 -1.76
N SER A 158 -27.06 -15.46 -2.71
CA SER A 158 -27.71 -14.73 -3.80
C SER A 158 -28.52 -15.63 -4.74
N LYS A 159 -29.52 -15.03 -5.39
CA LYS A 159 -30.26 -15.64 -6.50
C LYS A 159 -29.45 -15.55 -7.80
N LEU A 160 -29.78 -16.40 -8.76
CA LEU A 160 -29.19 -16.33 -10.09
C LEU A 160 -30.01 -15.39 -10.96
N LYS A 161 -29.33 -14.48 -11.64
CA LYS A 161 -29.95 -13.44 -12.46
C LYS A 161 -30.77 -14.08 -13.59
N GLY A 162 -32.07 -13.77 -13.61
CA GLY A 162 -33.00 -14.27 -14.62
C GLY A 162 -33.55 -15.68 -14.37
N TYR A 163 -33.16 -16.35 -13.28
CA TYR A 163 -33.69 -17.66 -12.93
C TYR A 163 -34.84 -17.56 -11.93
N ASN A 164 -36.04 -17.94 -12.36
CA ASN A 164 -37.26 -17.96 -11.53
C ASN A 164 -37.80 -19.38 -11.28
N GLY A 165 -37.02 -20.41 -11.62
CA GLY A 165 -37.42 -21.81 -11.43
C GLY A 165 -37.28 -22.30 -9.98
N PRO A 166 -37.65 -23.57 -9.71
CA PRO A 166 -37.49 -24.16 -8.38
C PRO A 166 -36.01 -24.25 -7.97
N ASN A 167 -35.72 -24.18 -6.68
CA ASN A 167 -34.36 -24.40 -6.18
C ASN A 167 -34.01 -25.89 -6.29
N PRO A 168 -32.90 -26.26 -6.96
CA PRO A 168 -32.44 -27.64 -6.97
C PRO A 168 -31.96 -28.07 -5.58
N GLU A 169 -31.91 -29.38 -5.33
CA GLU A 169 -31.44 -29.96 -4.06
C GLU A 169 -30.01 -29.49 -3.72
N ILE A 170 -29.10 -29.52 -4.70
CA ILE A 170 -27.77 -28.93 -4.59
C ILE A 170 -27.79 -27.57 -5.27
N LYS A 171 -27.48 -26.51 -4.50
CA LYS A 171 -27.45 -25.15 -5.03
C LYS A 171 -26.37 -25.02 -6.12
N PRO A 172 -26.64 -24.32 -7.24
CA PRO A 172 -25.62 -24.01 -8.24
C PRO A 172 -24.37 -23.39 -7.61
N GLY A 173 -23.19 -23.85 -8.02
CA GLY A 173 -21.90 -23.40 -7.47
C GLY A 173 -21.52 -24.00 -6.11
N GLN A 174 -22.39 -24.76 -5.44
CA GLN A 174 -22.05 -25.47 -4.21
C GLN A 174 -21.14 -26.67 -4.51
N CYS A 175 -20.09 -26.84 -3.68
CA CYS A 175 -19.22 -28.01 -3.77
C CYS A 175 -19.91 -29.24 -3.21
N VAL A 176 -19.78 -30.36 -3.91
CA VAL A 176 -20.30 -31.66 -3.49
C VAL A 176 -19.23 -32.44 -2.72
N SER A 177 -19.66 -33.45 -1.95
CA SER A 177 -18.74 -34.32 -1.22
C SER A 177 -17.74 -35.00 -2.17
N SER A 178 -16.54 -35.25 -1.67
CA SER A 178 -15.47 -35.82 -2.49
C SER A 178 -15.90 -37.14 -3.12
N GLY A 179 -15.66 -37.28 -4.42
CA GLY A 179 -16.08 -38.44 -5.20
C GLY A 179 -17.36 -38.25 -6.00
N GLN A 180 -18.25 -37.34 -5.60
CA GLN A 180 -19.55 -37.11 -6.25
C GLN A 180 -19.44 -36.16 -7.46
N HIS A 181 -20.46 -36.22 -8.33
CA HIS A 181 -20.65 -35.29 -9.44
C HIS A 181 -21.78 -34.32 -9.13
N THR A 182 -21.68 -33.09 -9.64
CA THR A 182 -22.81 -32.14 -9.58
C THR A 182 -24.01 -32.72 -10.33
N PRO A 183 -25.22 -32.69 -9.75
CA PRO A 183 -26.43 -33.14 -10.43
C PRO A 183 -26.62 -32.45 -11.78
N SER A 184 -27.09 -33.20 -12.78
CA SER A 184 -27.25 -32.68 -14.15
C SER A 184 -28.19 -31.47 -14.22
N GLU A 185 -29.25 -31.44 -13.41
CA GLU A 185 -30.18 -30.31 -13.34
C GLU A 185 -29.51 -29.06 -12.74
N THR A 186 -28.78 -29.22 -11.63
CA THR A 186 -27.99 -28.14 -11.02
C THR A 186 -27.00 -27.54 -12.03
N PHE A 187 -26.28 -28.38 -12.79
CA PHE A 187 -25.36 -27.90 -13.82
C PHE A 187 -26.07 -27.11 -14.92
N LYS A 188 -27.20 -27.61 -15.45
CA LYS A 188 -27.97 -26.91 -16.49
C LYS A 188 -28.41 -25.52 -16.04
N ILE A 189 -28.82 -25.38 -14.78
CA ILE A 189 -29.18 -24.09 -14.18
C ILE A 189 -27.95 -23.18 -14.12
N ALA A 190 -26.83 -23.66 -13.57
CA ALA A 190 -25.59 -22.88 -13.47
C ALA A 190 -25.05 -22.43 -14.84
N ASP A 191 -25.10 -23.30 -15.85
CA ASP A 191 -24.60 -23.03 -17.20
C ASP A 191 -25.44 -22.02 -17.99
N SER A 192 -26.75 -21.97 -17.69
CA SER A 192 -27.70 -21.04 -18.30
C SER A 192 -27.83 -19.72 -17.54
N HIS A 193 -27.65 -19.72 -16.22
CA HIS A 193 -27.75 -18.54 -15.35
C HIS A 193 -26.50 -18.40 -14.46
N PRO A 194 -25.32 -18.13 -15.04
CA PRO A 194 -24.05 -18.20 -14.32
C PRO A 194 -23.75 -16.97 -13.44
N GLU A 195 -24.53 -15.91 -13.54
CA GLU A 195 -24.35 -14.66 -12.80
C GLU A 195 -25.32 -14.59 -11.62
N VAL A 196 -24.80 -14.26 -10.43
CA VAL A 196 -25.63 -13.95 -9.26
C VAL A 196 -26.18 -12.51 -9.32
N GLU A 197 -27.33 -12.27 -8.71
CA GLU A 197 -27.98 -10.95 -8.67
C GLU A 197 -27.23 -9.94 -7.79
N ASP A 198 -26.79 -10.39 -6.62
CA ASP A 198 -26.08 -9.55 -5.66
C ASP A 198 -24.67 -9.21 -6.17
N ARG A 199 -24.24 -8.00 -5.84
CA ARG A 199 -22.93 -7.48 -6.24
C ARG A 199 -21.99 -7.59 -5.05
N VAL A 200 -20.72 -7.87 -5.32
CA VAL A 200 -19.66 -7.85 -4.30
C VAL A 200 -19.23 -6.40 -4.08
N GLU A 201 -19.48 -5.90 -2.88
CA GLU A 201 -19.20 -4.53 -2.46
C GLU A 201 -17.94 -4.45 -1.57
N PRO A 202 -17.25 -3.30 -1.51
CA PRO A 202 -16.12 -3.12 -0.62
C PRO A 202 -16.51 -3.32 0.85
N LEU A 203 -15.51 -3.56 1.71
CA LEU A 203 -15.71 -3.80 3.13
C LEU A 203 -16.61 -2.75 3.80
N SER A 204 -17.50 -3.23 4.68
CA SER A 204 -18.28 -2.41 5.60
C SER A 204 -17.38 -1.68 6.61
N PRO A 205 -17.82 -0.54 7.18
CA PRO A 205 -19.16 0.06 7.06
C PRO A 205 -19.33 1.02 5.89
N THR A 206 -18.24 1.58 5.34
CA THR A 206 -18.33 2.66 4.36
C THR A 206 -18.66 2.19 2.94
N LYS A 207 -18.36 0.92 2.61
CA LYS A 207 -18.54 0.35 1.26
C LYS A 207 -17.98 1.25 0.15
N SER A 208 -16.88 1.92 0.43
CA SER A 208 -16.22 2.92 -0.42
C SER A 208 -14.82 2.46 -0.83
N PRO A 209 -14.19 3.07 -1.84
CA PRO A 209 -12.77 2.87 -2.09
C PRO A 209 -11.94 3.21 -0.86
N LEU A 210 -10.93 2.39 -0.58
CA LEU A 210 -9.93 2.64 0.44
C LEU A 210 -9.08 3.85 0.05
N PHE A 211 -8.72 3.97 -1.22
CA PHE A 211 -7.89 5.04 -1.77
C PHE A 211 -8.31 5.34 -3.20
N HIS A 212 -8.30 6.60 -3.61
CA HIS A 212 -8.47 6.98 -5.03
C HIS A 212 -7.57 8.17 -5.40
N ASN A 213 -7.15 8.22 -6.66
CA ASN A 213 -6.28 9.27 -7.17
C ASN A 213 -6.47 9.46 -8.69
N LYS A 214 -6.09 10.62 -9.22
CA LYS A 214 -6.03 10.92 -10.66
C LYS A 214 -4.90 10.20 -11.40
N HIS A 215 -4.00 9.52 -10.69
CA HIS A 215 -2.97 8.68 -11.28
C HIS A 215 -3.57 7.39 -11.85
N ARG A 216 -3.00 6.93 -12.97
CA ARG A 216 -3.31 5.64 -13.55
C ARG A 216 -2.36 4.58 -13.01
N TYR A 217 -2.84 3.74 -12.12
CA TYR A 217 -2.05 2.62 -11.59
C TYR A 217 -2.31 1.34 -12.39
N GLN A 218 -1.31 0.46 -12.42
CA GLN A 218 -1.34 -0.78 -13.20
C GLN A 218 -1.09 -2.04 -12.38
N LYS A 219 -0.35 -1.93 -11.27
CA LYS A 219 0.00 -3.04 -10.38
C LYS A 219 -0.19 -2.65 -8.93
N ILE A 220 -0.56 -3.63 -8.10
CA ILE A 220 -0.69 -3.47 -6.66
C ILE A 220 0.08 -4.57 -5.92
N GLY A 221 0.75 -4.19 -4.84
CA GLY A 221 1.31 -5.10 -3.85
C GLY A 221 0.97 -4.61 -2.46
N VAL A 222 0.74 -5.52 -1.51
CA VAL A 222 0.41 -5.15 -0.13
C VAL A 222 1.32 -5.92 0.81
N HIS A 223 1.96 -5.22 1.74
CA HIS A 223 2.77 -5.84 2.78
C HIS A 223 2.28 -5.40 4.16
N GLU A 224 1.93 -6.37 5.01
CA GLU A 224 1.72 -6.14 6.44
C GLU A 224 3.07 -5.99 7.14
N VAL A 225 3.28 -4.90 7.87
CA VAL A 225 4.47 -4.62 8.65
C VAL A 225 4.10 -4.41 10.12
N SER A 226 4.92 -4.95 11.02
CA SER A 226 4.85 -4.64 12.45
C SER A 226 5.74 -3.44 12.75
N ALA A 227 5.13 -2.31 13.10
CA ALA A 227 5.85 -1.09 13.45
C ALA A 227 6.54 -1.23 14.83
N GLY A 228 7.37 -0.26 15.18
CA GLY A 228 8.12 -0.25 16.44
C GLY A 228 7.24 -0.20 17.71
N ASP A 229 5.98 0.20 17.59
CA ASP A 229 4.98 0.17 18.66
C ASP A 229 4.25 -1.18 18.80
N GLY A 230 4.61 -2.17 17.97
CA GLY A 230 3.99 -3.49 17.92
C GLY A 230 2.68 -3.56 17.14
N ARG A 231 2.15 -2.43 16.64
CA ARG A 231 0.96 -2.41 15.81
C ARG A 231 1.28 -2.87 14.40
N ARG A 232 0.27 -3.41 13.72
CA ARG A 232 0.37 -3.90 12.35
C ARG A 232 -0.29 -2.93 11.39
N TYR A 233 0.40 -2.65 10.30
CA TYR A 233 -0.04 -1.73 9.26
C TYR A 233 0.04 -2.42 7.90
N ASN A 234 -0.96 -2.23 7.05
CA ASN A 234 -0.86 -2.60 5.65
C ASN A 234 -0.24 -1.46 4.86
N VAL A 235 0.79 -1.77 4.08
CA VAL A 235 1.43 -0.82 3.18
C VAL A 235 1.26 -1.28 1.74
N LEU A 236 0.59 -0.46 0.96
CA LEU A 236 0.29 -0.66 -0.45
C LEU A 236 1.41 -0.04 -1.30
N TYR A 237 1.86 -0.79 -2.30
CA TYR A 237 2.76 -0.33 -3.35
C TYR A 237 1.95 -0.31 -4.66
N LEU A 238 1.73 0.88 -5.22
CA LEU A 238 0.98 1.07 -6.46
C LEU A 238 1.90 1.55 -7.58
N ALA A 239 2.06 0.74 -8.63
CA ALA A 239 2.86 1.12 -9.79
C ALA A 239 2.04 1.99 -10.74
N THR A 240 2.56 3.15 -11.12
CA THR A 240 1.96 4.06 -12.10
C THR A 240 2.29 3.64 -13.53
N ASP A 241 1.49 4.11 -14.49
CA ASP A 241 1.79 3.99 -15.92
C ASP A 241 3.00 4.83 -16.38
N LYS A 242 3.57 5.66 -15.48
CA LYS A 242 4.75 6.51 -15.71
C LYS A 242 6.03 5.95 -15.09
N GLY A 243 6.01 4.69 -14.64
CA GLY A 243 7.20 4.02 -14.12
C GLY A 243 7.62 4.46 -12.72
N SER A 244 6.71 5.08 -11.96
CA SER A 244 6.89 5.38 -10.53
C SER A 244 6.06 4.43 -9.65
N ILE A 245 6.41 4.34 -8.37
CA ILE A 245 5.68 3.56 -7.37
C ILE A 245 5.26 4.48 -6.24
N HIS A 246 3.97 4.48 -5.90
CA HIS A 246 3.47 5.15 -4.70
C HIS A 246 3.42 4.16 -3.53
N LYS A 247 3.98 4.56 -2.39
CA LYS A 247 3.93 3.82 -1.12
C LYS A 247 2.83 4.45 -0.26
N ILE A 248 1.79 3.69 0.02
CA ILE A 248 0.58 4.16 0.70
C ILE A 248 0.37 3.34 1.97
N VAL A 249 0.13 4.00 3.10
CA VAL A 249 -0.08 3.36 4.39
C VAL A 249 -1.57 3.42 4.77
N GLU A 250 -2.13 2.28 5.17
CA GLU A 250 -3.44 2.18 5.81
C GLU A 250 -3.28 2.50 7.31
N LEU A 251 -3.59 3.74 7.70
CA LEU A 251 -3.55 4.22 9.09
C LEU A 251 -4.98 4.20 9.71
N PRO A 252 -5.10 4.23 11.05
CA PRO A 252 -6.42 4.28 11.70
C PRO A 252 -7.26 5.52 11.37
N ASP A 253 -6.60 6.66 11.11
CA ASP A 253 -7.20 7.95 10.75
C ASP A 253 -7.44 8.11 9.25
N GLY A 254 -6.95 7.17 8.43
CA GLY A 254 -7.16 7.17 6.98
C GLY A 254 -5.98 6.60 6.21
N VAL A 255 -6.03 6.73 4.88
CA VAL A 255 -4.92 6.32 4.02
C VAL A 255 -4.03 7.49 3.66
N GLN A 256 -2.72 7.27 3.63
CA GLN A 256 -1.76 8.31 3.27
C GLN A 256 -0.74 7.80 2.26
N ASN A 257 -0.56 8.56 1.17
CA ASN A 257 0.57 8.36 0.27
C ASN A 257 1.81 9.03 0.87
N ILE A 258 2.76 8.23 1.35
CA ILE A 258 3.93 8.71 2.09
C ILE A 258 5.16 8.88 1.21
N MET A 259 5.17 8.32 0.00
CA MET A 259 6.33 8.34 -0.88
C MET A 259 5.98 8.06 -2.34
N GLU A 260 6.60 8.79 -3.25
CA GLU A 260 6.71 8.43 -4.66
C GLU A 260 8.14 8.04 -5.00
N LEU A 261 8.31 6.87 -5.60
CA LEU A 261 9.59 6.30 -5.99
C LEU A 261 9.67 6.24 -7.51
N GLN A 262 10.55 7.06 -8.09
CA GLN A 262 10.89 6.93 -9.50
C GLN A 262 11.88 5.76 -9.69
N VAL A 263 11.38 4.62 -10.16
CA VAL A 263 12.18 3.38 -10.23
C VAL A 263 13.19 3.43 -11.38
N PHE A 264 12.76 3.90 -12.55
CA PHE A 264 13.59 3.96 -13.75
C PHE A 264 13.85 5.42 -14.15
N PRO A 265 15.10 5.82 -14.46
CA PRO A 265 15.45 7.20 -14.82
C PRO A 265 14.69 7.73 -16.04
N LYS A 266 14.36 6.85 -17.00
CA LYS A 266 13.66 7.20 -18.25
C LYS A 266 12.14 7.03 -18.17
N LYS A 267 11.58 6.82 -16.97
CA LYS A 267 10.13 6.58 -16.77
C LYS A 267 9.62 5.37 -17.56
N ASP A 268 10.45 4.35 -17.70
CA ASP A 268 10.08 3.10 -18.37
C ASP A 268 8.86 2.46 -17.65
N PRO A 269 7.84 1.97 -18.39
CA PRO A 269 6.66 1.37 -17.77
C PRO A 269 7.02 0.14 -16.91
N ILE A 270 6.39 0.04 -15.74
CA ILE A 270 6.53 -1.10 -14.85
C ILE A 270 5.67 -2.25 -15.38
N GLN A 271 6.30 -3.33 -15.82
CA GLN A 271 5.63 -4.52 -16.36
C GLN A 271 5.29 -5.55 -15.28
N SER A 272 6.16 -5.68 -14.28
CA SER A 272 6.02 -6.64 -13.19
C SER A 272 6.45 -6.04 -11.86
N MET A 273 5.76 -6.42 -10.79
CA MET A 273 6.08 -6.02 -9.43
C MET A 273 5.81 -7.22 -8.51
N ILE A 274 6.82 -7.62 -7.73
CA ILE A 274 6.76 -8.77 -6.83
C ILE A 274 7.34 -8.37 -5.48
N LEU A 275 6.72 -8.82 -4.40
CA LEU A 275 7.09 -8.50 -3.02
C LEU A 275 7.72 -9.74 -2.38
N ASP A 276 8.89 -9.58 -1.77
CA ASP A 276 9.44 -10.53 -0.81
C ASP A 276 9.13 -10.04 0.61
N HIS A 277 8.05 -10.58 1.17
CA HIS A 277 7.57 -10.24 2.51
C HIS A 277 8.56 -10.60 3.62
N LYS A 278 9.47 -11.57 3.40
CA LYS A 278 10.42 -12.00 4.44
C LYS A 278 11.63 -11.10 4.50
N ARG A 279 12.13 -10.68 3.34
CA ARG A 279 13.30 -9.78 3.23
C ARG A 279 12.92 -8.31 3.20
N ALA A 280 11.62 -7.99 3.20
CA ALA A 280 11.10 -6.64 3.01
C ALA A 280 11.67 -5.98 1.74
N MET A 281 11.64 -6.72 0.63
CA MET A 281 12.19 -6.28 -0.67
C MET A 281 11.10 -6.22 -1.74
N LEU A 282 11.16 -5.19 -2.58
CA LEU A 282 10.30 -5.00 -3.74
C LEU A 282 11.12 -5.22 -5.01
N TYR A 283 10.71 -6.19 -5.84
CA TYR A 283 11.31 -6.44 -7.15
C TYR A 283 10.44 -5.84 -8.25
N VAL A 284 11.02 -4.96 -9.06
CA VAL A 284 10.32 -4.20 -10.09
C VAL A 284 10.98 -4.42 -11.44
N GLY A 285 10.21 -4.86 -12.43
CA GLY A 285 10.68 -5.16 -13.78
C GLY A 285 10.10 -4.22 -14.82
N SER A 286 10.95 -3.74 -15.73
CA SER A 286 10.58 -3.13 -17.02
C SER A 286 10.88 -4.11 -18.17
N THR A 287 10.74 -3.66 -19.42
CA THR A 287 11.13 -4.45 -20.61
C THR A 287 12.58 -4.91 -20.59
N ASN A 288 13.48 -4.11 -20.01
CA ASN A 288 14.92 -4.27 -20.20
C ASN A 288 15.70 -4.44 -18.88
N LYS A 289 15.07 -4.20 -17.71
CA LYS A 289 15.77 -4.17 -16.43
C LYS A 289 14.88 -4.68 -15.29
N VAL A 290 15.52 -5.25 -14.27
CA VAL A 290 14.91 -5.57 -12.98
C VAL A 290 15.68 -4.84 -11.88
N VAL A 291 14.97 -4.24 -10.93
CA VAL A 291 15.53 -3.51 -9.79
C VAL A 291 14.99 -4.11 -8.49
N GLU A 292 15.87 -4.31 -7.52
CA GLU A 292 15.54 -4.66 -6.13
C GLU A 292 15.53 -3.36 -5.31
N ILE A 293 14.44 -3.12 -4.57
CA ILE A 293 14.22 -1.91 -3.78
C ILE A 293 13.86 -2.33 -2.35
N PRO A 294 14.63 -1.93 -1.33
CA PRO A 294 14.25 -2.13 0.06
C PRO A 294 12.93 -1.43 0.37
N MET A 295 12.04 -2.08 1.12
CA MET A 295 10.79 -1.46 1.55
C MET A 295 11.00 -0.48 2.71
N ASP A 296 12.10 -0.62 3.43
CA ASP A 296 12.51 0.12 4.64
C ASP A 296 13.58 1.19 4.35
N MET A 297 13.35 2.02 3.34
CA MET A 297 14.25 3.12 2.92
C MET A 297 14.26 4.32 3.88
N CYS A 298 14.45 4.07 5.18
CA CYS A 298 14.36 5.09 6.23
C CYS A 298 15.40 6.21 6.09
N ARG A 299 16.52 5.95 5.41
CA ARG A 299 17.57 6.95 5.15
C ARG A 299 17.12 8.08 4.21
N VAL A 300 16.03 7.88 3.45
CA VAL A 300 15.43 8.92 2.59
C VAL A 300 14.88 10.06 3.46
N TYR A 301 14.39 9.74 4.65
CA TYR A 301 13.99 10.71 5.67
C TYR A 301 15.26 11.26 6.32
N ARG A 302 15.85 12.26 5.66
CA ARG A 302 17.08 12.99 6.05
C ARG A 302 17.23 13.00 7.57
N ASN A 303 18.41 12.58 8.09
CA ASN A 303 18.73 12.27 9.49
C ASN A 303 18.38 13.35 10.55
N ASN A 304 17.11 13.70 10.69
CA ASN A 304 16.55 14.46 11.79
C ASN A 304 15.25 13.77 12.24
N CYS A 305 15.01 13.85 13.54
CA CYS A 305 13.92 13.13 14.21
C CYS A 305 12.56 13.45 13.62
N HIS A 306 12.33 14.71 13.28
CA HIS A 306 11.08 15.21 12.74
C HIS A 306 10.72 14.57 11.40
N SER A 307 11.66 14.58 10.44
CA SER A 307 11.44 13.99 9.11
C SER A 307 11.17 12.49 9.18
N CYS A 308 11.80 11.80 10.14
CA CYS A 308 11.61 10.37 10.36
C CYS A 308 10.22 10.05 10.92
N LEU A 309 9.78 10.78 11.95
CA LEU A 309 8.51 10.51 12.63
C LEU A 309 7.30 11.03 11.81
N LEU A 310 7.40 12.20 11.19
CA LEU A 310 6.32 12.74 10.35
C LEU A 310 6.15 12.03 9.01
N ALA A 311 7.14 11.25 8.57
CA ALA A 311 6.99 10.39 7.40
C ALA A 311 5.85 9.38 7.56
N ARG A 312 5.47 9.06 8.82
CA ARG A 312 4.45 8.05 9.17
C ARG A 312 4.70 6.71 8.45
N ASP A 313 5.97 6.40 8.19
CA ASP A 313 6.40 5.17 7.54
C ASP A 313 6.58 4.07 8.59
N PRO A 314 5.70 3.05 8.63
CA PRO A 314 5.74 2.02 9.67
C PRO A 314 6.98 1.11 9.61
N TYR A 315 7.79 1.21 8.54
CA TYR A 315 9.09 0.54 8.44
C TYR A 315 10.19 1.28 9.19
N CYS A 316 9.94 2.52 9.62
CA CYS A 316 10.94 3.44 10.11
C CYS A 316 10.63 3.98 11.49
N GLY A 317 11.68 4.38 12.19
CA GLY A 317 11.55 5.27 13.34
C GLY A 317 12.89 5.83 13.78
N TRP A 318 12.85 6.62 14.85
CA TRP A 318 14.01 7.38 15.29
C TRP A 318 14.75 6.67 16.41
N PHE A 319 16.06 6.46 16.22
CA PHE A 319 16.92 5.92 17.26
C PHE A 319 18.35 6.45 17.13
N ASN A 320 18.94 6.83 18.27
CA ASN A 320 20.33 7.30 18.37
C ASN A 320 20.73 8.34 17.30
N SER A 321 19.91 9.38 17.15
CA SER A 321 20.12 10.47 16.17
C SER A 321 20.07 10.05 14.69
N THR A 322 19.46 8.92 14.37
CA THR A 322 19.32 8.41 13.00
C THR A 322 17.94 7.81 12.75
N CYS A 323 17.44 7.92 11.51
CA CYS A 323 16.22 7.25 11.10
C CYS A 323 16.57 5.81 10.68
N GLN A 324 16.10 4.83 11.44
CA GLN A 324 16.47 3.42 11.30
C GLN A 324 15.26 2.59 10.92
N SER A 325 15.53 1.47 10.24
CA SER A 325 14.55 0.44 9.95
C SER A 325 14.19 -0.35 11.20
N VAL A 326 12.91 -0.63 11.38
CA VAL A 326 12.39 -1.50 12.46
C VAL A 326 12.88 -2.96 12.31
N TYR A 327 13.29 -3.37 11.10
CA TYR A 327 13.88 -4.70 10.86
C TYR A 327 15.33 -4.78 11.34
N LEU A 328 16.06 -3.65 11.36
CA LEU A 328 17.43 -3.60 11.88
C LEU A 328 17.45 -3.45 13.40
N ASN A 329 16.50 -2.71 13.97
CA ASN A 329 16.44 -2.44 15.39
C ASN A 329 14.98 -2.35 15.87
N ARG A 330 14.55 -3.32 16.69
CA ARG A 330 13.17 -3.36 17.23
C ARG A 330 12.91 -2.37 18.35
N TYR A 331 13.96 -1.77 18.93
CA TYR A 331 13.84 -0.74 19.97
C TYR A 331 13.68 0.68 19.41
N VAL A 332 13.51 0.79 18.09
CA VAL A 332 13.30 2.07 17.41
C VAL A 332 11.92 2.60 17.79
N ALA A 333 11.88 3.82 18.34
CA ALA A 333 10.63 4.46 18.70
C ALA A 333 9.91 4.95 17.44
N ALA A 334 8.67 4.48 17.26
CA ALA A 334 7.78 4.90 16.18
C ALA A 334 6.74 5.95 16.64
N THR A 335 6.83 6.44 17.89
CA THR A 335 5.80 7.31 18.46
C THR A 335 6.09 8.80 18.20
N PRO A 336 5.11 9.58 17.70
CA PRO A 336 5.25 11.03 17.49
C PRO A 336 5.49 11.87 18.77
N HIS A 337 5.38 11.26 19.95
CA HIS A 337 5.33 11.95 21.24
C HIS A 337 6.67 12.02 21.98
N GLN A 338 7.75 11.52 21.37
CA GLN A 338 9.08 11.54 21.98
C GLN A 338 9.78 12.89 21.74
N THR A 339 10.36 13.46 22.79
CA THR A 339 11.13 14.71 22.67
C THR A 339 12.41 14.45 21.88
N CYS A 340 12.51 15.05 20.69
CA CYS A 340 13.67 14.93 19.83
C CYS A 340 14.77 15.90 20.26
N ASN A 341 15.95 15.40 20.65
CA ASN A 341 17.14 16.25 20.80
C ASN A 341 17.72 16.56 19.42
N ILE A 342 17.76 17.84 19.04
CA ILE A 342 18.24 18.29 17.74
C ILE A 342 19.48 19.15 17.96
N THR A 343 20.60 18.73 17.38
CA THR A 343 21.84 19.51 17.45
C THR A 343 21.82 20.59 16.38
N VAL A 344 21.92 21.86 16.78
CA VAL A 344 21.90 23.01 15.87
C VAL A 344 23.17 23.85 16.08
N VAL A 345 23.85 24.16 14.99
CA VAL A 345 25.12 24.91 15.01
C VAL A 345 24.84 26.39 15.32
N PRO A 346 25.63 27.05 16.19
CA PRO A 346 25.54 28.50 16.36
C PRO A 346 25.68 29.25 15.04
N PHE A 347 24.98 30.36 14.92
CA PHE A 347 24.95 31.25 13.75
C PHE A 347 24.33 30.67 12.47
N SER A 348 23.75 29.47 12.54
CA SER A 348 23.00 28.88 11.44
C SER A 348 21.57 29.43 11.36
N ARG A 349 20.94 29.25 10.20
CA ARG A 349 19.49 29.40 10.02
C ARG A 349 18.82 28.07 10.34
N TYR A 350 17.73 28.11 11.07
CA TYR A 350 16.96 26.91 11.41
C TYR A 350 15.45 27.21 11.40
N TYR A 351 14.62 26.19 11.28
CA TYR A 351 13.17 26.34 11.41
C TYR A 351 12.55 25.12 12.09
N LEU A 352 11.47 25.38 12.82
CA LEU A 352 10.65 24.39 13.51
C LEU A 352 9.31 24.34 12.80
N ASN A 353 8.90 23.18 12.30
CA ASN A 353 7.63 23.03 11.58
C ASN A 353 6.58 22.35 12.45
N CYS A 354 5.37 22.89 12.47
CA CYS A 354 4.22 22.30 13.17
C CYS A 354 3.20 21.82 12.13
N PRO A 355 2.90 20.51 12.08
CA PRO A 355 1.94 19.98 11.13
C PRO A 355 0.54 20.51 11.45
N ILE A 356 -0.20 20.93 10.43
CA ILE A 356 -1.59 21.33 10.56
C ILE A 356 -2.45 20.09 10.28
N GLU A 357 -3.13 19.57 11.31
CA GLU A 357 -4.02 18.40 11.23
C GLU A 357 -5.50 18.81 11.11
N SER A 358 -5.91 19.86 11.83
CA SER A 358 -7.24 20.50 11.75
C SER A 358 -7.11 21.96 11.34
N HIS A 359 -7.97 22.42 10.42
CA HIS A 359 -8.06 23.82 10.02
C HIS A 359 -8.92 24.67 10.95
N TYR A 360 -9.62 24.06 11.90
CA TYR A 360 -10.41 24.74 12.92
C TYR A 360 -9.63 24.94 14.23
N ALA A 361 -8.50 24.23 14.38
CA ALA A 361 -7.59 24.37 15.51
C ALA A 361 -6.67 25.60 15.39
N THR A 362 -6.33 26.20 16.54
CA THR A 362 -5.24 27.18 16.66
C THR A 362 -3.94 26.49 17.05
N TYR A 363 -2.82 26.87 16.45
CA TYR A 363 -1.52 26.25 16.71
C TYR A 363 -0.57 27.21 17.42
N ASN A 364 -0.02 26.77 18.54
CA ASN A 364 0.83 27.57 19.42
C ASN A 364 2.20 26.93 19.59
N TRP A 365 3.25 27.69 19.28
CA TRP A 365 4.63 27.33 19.57
C TRP A 365 5.07 27.88 20.91
N TYR A 366 5.66 27.03 21.74
CA TYR A 366 6.27 27.38 23.01
C TYR A 366 7.77 27.10 22.97
N HIS A 367 8.57 27.98 23.55
CA HIS A 367 9.99 27.76 23.86
C HIS A 367 10.20 27.90 25.37
N ASN A 368 10.71 26.86 26.03
CA ASN A 368 10.88 26.81 27.49
C ASN A 368 9.63 27.29 28.26
N ASN A 369 8.44 26.86 27.81
CA ASN A 369 7.11 27.24 28.32
C ASN A 369 6.65 28.67 28.02
N SER A 370 7.42 29.48 27.29
CA SER A 370 6.99 30.79 26.81
C SER A 370 6.39 30.68 25.41
N LEU A 371 5.21 31.25 25.18
CA LEU A 371 4.59 31.32 23.85
C LEU A 371 5.45 32.20 22.93
N ILE A 372 5.94 31.65 21.82
CA ILE A 372 6.79 32.36 20.85
C ILE A 372 6.09 32.66 19.53
N LYS A 373 5.05 31.91 19.17
CA LYS A 373 4.28 32.13 17.93
C LYS A 373 2.91 31.45 18.02
N THR A 374 1.89 32.14 17.51
CA THR A 374 0.56 31.57 17.26
C THR A 374 0.29 31.60 15.76
N CYS A 375 -0.13 30.47 15.20
CA CYS A 375 -0.57 30.34 13.81
C CYS A 375 -2.10 30.21 13.79
N ASN A 376 -2.76 31.12 13.08
CA ASN A 376 -4.20 31.07 12.83
C ASN A 376 -4.43 30.49 11.43
N THR A 377 -5.22 29.42 11.34
CA THR A 377 -5.49 28.64 10.14
C THR A 377 -6.55 29.23 9.22
N THR A 378 -7.12 30.39 9.55
CA THR A 378 -8.19 31.06 8.77
C THR A 378 -7.71 31.76 7.48
N HIS A 379 -6.40 31.84 7.23
CA HIS A 379 -5.82 32.47 6.03
C HIS A 379 -5.10 31.47 5.10
N PRO A 380 -5.00 31.74 3.78
CA PRO A 380 -4.51 30.78 2.79
C PRO A 380 -2.98 30.59 2.75
N GLN A 381 -2.25 30.92 3.83
CA GLN A 381 -0.85 30.52 4.00
C GLN A 381 -0.78 29.27 4.87
N GLN A 382 -0.49 28.14 4.21
CA GLN A 382 -0.82 26.79 4.65
C GLN A 382 0.20 26.14 5.61
N ASP A 383 1.20 26.87 6.14
CA ASP A 383 2.29 26.30 6.94
C ASP A 383 2.48 27.00 8.30
N CYS A 384 2.51 26.24 9.40
CA CYS A 384 2.82 26.77 10.74
C CYS A 384 4.26 26.45 11.16
N PHE A 385 5.21 27.32 10.83
CA PHE A 385 6.61 27.16 11.22
C PHE A 385 7.17 28.35 12.02
N HIS A 386 8.12 28.10 12.93
CA HIS A 386 8.91 29.12 13.62
C HIS A 386 10.33 29.16 13.01
N PHE A 387 10.71 30.31 12.44
CA PHE A 387 12.00 30.50 11.77
C PHE A 387 12.99 31.20 12.69
N ILE A 388 14.21 30.66 12.79
CA ILE A 388 15.34 31.20 13.53
C ILE A 388 16.40 31.62 12.51
N GLN A 389 16.56 32.92 12.30
CA GLN A 389 17.46 33.44 11.28
C GLN A 389 18.95 33.32 11.66
N ASN A 390 19.25 33.40 12.96
CA ASN A 390 20.61 33.36 13.47
C ASN A 390 20.61 32.70 14.86
N VAL A 391 20.87 31.39 14.90
CA VAL A 391 20.84 30.59 16.14
C VAL A 391 21.89 31.08 17.12
N SER A 392 21.48 31.29 18.37
CA SER A 392 22.33 31.77 19.46
C SER A 392 21.97 31.07 20.77
N HIS A 393 22.69 31.36 21.86
CA HIS A 393 22.49 30.69 23.15
C HIS A 393 21.04 30.76 23.67
N VAL A 394 20.30 31.83 23.37
CA VAL A 394 18.90 31.98 23.77
C VAL A 394 17.93 31.09 23.01
N HIS A 395 18.35 30.49 21.89
CA HIS A 395 17.50 29.63 21.06
C HIS A 395 17.65 28.14 21.41
N TYR A 396 18.57 27.77 22.31
CA TYR A 396 18.64 26.39 22.80
C TYR A 396 17.61 26.15 23.90
N GLY A 397 17.14 24.90 24.02
CA GLY A 397 16.10 24.53 24.97
C GLY A 397 14.93 23.82 24.33
N HIS A 398 13.83 23.72 25.06
CA HIS A 398 12.67 22.92 24.69
C HIS A 398 11.70 23.72 23.83
N TYR A 399 11.26 23.14 22.72
CA TYR A 399 10.21 23.66 21.87
C TYR A 399 9.02 22.71 21.84
N VAL A 400 7.81 23.24 21.95
CA VAL A 400 6.57 22.44 21.88
C VAL A 400 5.58 23.15 20.98
N CYS A 401 5.03 22.44 19.99
CA CYS A 401 3.85 22.90 19.27
C CYS A 401 2.60 22.25 19.83
N ILE A 402 1.58 23.04 20.13
CA ILE A 402 0.30 22.59 20.69
C ILE A 402 -0.82 23.04 19.75
N SER A 403 -1.67 22.12 19.31
CA SER A 403 -2.97 22.43 18.71
C SER A 403 -4.03 22.59 19.80
N GLU A 404 -4.91 23.57 19.62
CA GLU A 404 -6.03 23.87 20.50
C GLU A 404 -7.31 24.08 19.69
N GLU A 405 -8.32 23.24 19.94
CA GLU A 405 -9.62 23.27 19.26
C GLU A 405 -10.72 22.96 20.28
N ASP A 406 -11.72 23.84 20.42
CA ASP A 406 -12.86 23.67 21.34
C ASP A 406 -12.47 23.25 22.77
N GLY A 407 -11.35 23.77 23.27
CA GLY A 407 -10.82 23.48 24.62
C GLY A 407 -9.99 22.19 24.71
N PHE A 408 -9.93 21.39 23.64
CA PHE A 408 -9.03 20.25 23.53
C PHE A 408 -7.62 20.72 23.15
N LYS A 409 -6.59 20.27 23.89
CA LYS A 409 -5.19 20.62 23.64
C LYS A 409 -4.36 19.36 23.36
N GLN A 410 -3.61 19.37 22.27
CA GLN A 410 -2.72 18.28 21.90
C GLN A 410 -1.34 18.80 21.52
N ALA A 411 -0.29 18.25 22.14
CA ALA A 411 1.08 18.53 21.74
C ALA A 411 1.43 17.73 20.47
N LEU A 412 1.63 18.41 19.36
CA LEU A 412 1.93 17.82 18.05
C LEU A 412 3.43 17.62 17.81
N VAL A 413 4.25 18.51 18.39
CA VAL A 413 5.71 18.48 18.23
C VAL A 413 6.36 18.74 19.58
N LYS A 414 7.39 17.97 19.93
CA LYS A 414 8.24 18.18 21.11
C LYS A 414 9.70 18.04 20.71
N GLU A 415 10.45 19.13 20.79
CA GLU A 415 11.84 19.21 20.35
C GLU A 415 12.71 19.84 21.44
N ARG A 416 14.01 19.55 21.42
CA ARG A 416 15.00 20.21 22.26
C ARG A 416 16.20 20.58 21.40
N LEU A 417 16.39 21.87 21.15
CA LEU A 417 17.57 22.36 20.45
C LEU A 417 18.76 22.35 21.40
N VAL A 418 19.85 21.69 21.00
CA VAL A 418 21.09 21.59 21.78
C VAL A 418 22.29 22.09 20.97
N ASN A 419 23.25 22.70 21.67
CA ASN A 419 24.48 23.20 21.07
C ASN A 419 25.45 22.03 20.81
N GLN A 420 26.12 22.04 19.64
CA GLN A 420 27.14 21.06 19.27
C GLN A 420 28.47 21.26 20.01
N LEU A 421 28.74 22.47 20.53
CA LEU A 421 29.99 22.79 21.22
C LEU A 421 30.01 22.22 22.65
N ARG A 422 30.43 20.95 22.78
CA ARG A 422 31.28 20.59 23.92
C ARG A 422 32.60 21.32 23.71
N PHE A 423 32.80 22.46 24.37
CA PHE A 423 34.15 23.01 24.52
C PHE A 423 35.00 21.92 25.18
N MET A 424 35.87 21.28 24.40
CA MET A 424 37.07 20.69 24.96
C MET A 424 37.87 21.86 25.54
N SER A 425 37.72 22.09 26.84
CA SER A 425 38.68 22.89 27.59
C SER A 425 39.99 22.11 27.62
N GLN A 426 40.76 22.17 26.53
CA GLN A 426 42.20 21.99 26.64
C GLN A 426 42.71 23.23 27.37
N LYS A 427 42.92 23.08 28.68
CA LYS A 427 43.95 23.86 29.37
C LYS A 427 45.27 23.53 28.67
N GLY A 428 45.59 24.26 27.61
CA GLY A 428 46.94 24.30 27.08
C GLY A 428 47.83 24.94 28.13
N GLN A 429 48.47 24.13 28.95
CA GLN A 429 49.72 24.54 29.58
C GLN A 429 50.71 24.72 28.44
N ALA A 430 51.05 25.97 28.13
CA ALA A 430 52.20 26.29 27.30
C ALA A 430 53.45 25.78 28.03
N THR A 431 53.92 24.59 27.65
CA THR A 431 55.28 24.17 27.91
C THR A 431 56.13 24.79 26.79
N VAL A 432 56.83 25.88 27.14
CA VAL A 432 57.83 26.49 26.27
C VAL A 432 58.99 25.50 26.14
N THR A 433 59.03 24.77 25.03
CA THR A 433 60.23 24.03 24.63
C THR A 433 61.16 25.00 23.91
N PHE A 434 62.19 25.47 24.62
CA PHE A 434 63.35 26.14 24.05
C PHE A 434 64.04 25.20 23.06
N GLY A 435 63.88 25.44 21.76
CA GLY A 435 64.47 24.54 20.76
C GLY A 435 64.27 24.95 19.32
N SER A 436 64.47 26.23 18.97
CA SER A 436 64.56 26.62 17.54
C SER A 436 65.30 27.95 17.27
N TRP A 437 66.14 28.42 18.20
CA TRP A 437 66.94 29.64 17.99
C TRP A 437 68.36 29.38 17.45
N LEU A 438 68.75 28.12 17.25
CA LEU A 438 70.07 27.76 16.70
C LEU A 438 70.12 27.60 15.16
N GLN A 439 68.97 27.63 14.46
CA GLN A 439 68.95 27.54 12.99
C GLN A 439 68.87 28.90 12.28
N LEU A 440 68.62 30.00 13.01
CA LEU A 440 68.60 31.36 12.45
C LEU A 440 69.94 32.10 12.55
N LEU A 441 70.89 31.62 13.37
CA LEU A 441 72.23 32.20 13.51
C LEU A 441 73.25 31.69 12.47
N LEU A 442 72.96 30.58 11.77
CA LEU A 442 73.85 30.02 10.72
C LEU A 442 73.64 30.65 9.34
N MET A 443 72.60 31.45 9.14
CA MET A 443 72.33 32.17 7.88
C MET A 443 72.86 33.61 7.87
N VAL A 444 73.32 34.15 9.00
CA VAL A 444 73.87 35.52 9.10
C VAL A 444 75.40 35.55 8.98
N VAL A 445 76.09 34.43 9.22
CA VAL A 445 77.57 34.35 9.14
C VAL A 445 78.10 34.06 7.72
N LEU A 446 77.25 33.67 6.78
CA LEU A 446 77.64 33.42 5.37
C LEU A 446 77.55 34.65 4.46
N VAL A 447 77.08 35.80 4.95
CA VAL A 447 76.95 37.05 4.15
C VAL A 447 78.13 38.02 4.38
N GLU A 448 79.03 37.76 5.33
CA GLU A 448 80.26 38.57 5.54
C GLU A 448 81.56 37.93 5.00
N LEU A 449 81.48 36.88 4.16
CA LEU A 449 82.66 36.29 3.50
C LEU A 449 82.77 36.61 2.00
N PHE A 450 82.00 37.58 1.50
CA PHE A 450 82.23 38.24 0.21
C PHE A 450 82.13 39.76 0.38
N HIS A 451 83.05 40.35 1.17
CA HIS A 451 83.73 41.57 0.75
C HIS A 451 85.11 41.73 1.39
#